data_AF-A0A395W7F5-F1
#
_entry.id   AF-A0A395W7F5-F1
#
_cell.length_a   1.000
_cell.length_b   1.000
_cell.length_c   1.000
_cell.angle_alpha   90.00
_cell.angle_beta   90.00
_cell.angle_gamma   90.00
#
_symmetry.space_group_name_H-M   'P 1'
#
loop_
_entity.id
_entity.type
_entity.pdbx_description
1 polymer ?
#
loop_
_entity_poly.entity_id
_entity_poly.type
_entity_poly.pdbx_seq_one_letter_code
_entity_poly.pdbx_strand_id
1 'polypeptide(L)' 'MMNNTRPSFYLISSAVDGNVNAIEKILVLYDPYISKCCLRPFYDKYGNVCIVVDMELKGRIREALIKMILDFDIPLETEE' A
#
# COMPACT_ATOMS: atom_id res chain seq x y z
N MET A 1 -8.34 14.89 -5.08
CA MET A 1 -7.00 15.41 -4.76
C MET A 1 -6.21 14.27 -4.14
N MET A 2 -5.10 13.86 -4.74
CA MET A 2 -4.17 12.93 -4.10
C MET A 2 -3.41 13.75 -3.05
N ASN A 3 -3.66 13.48 -1.78
CA ASN A 3 -2.94 14.11 -0.68
C ASN A 3 -1.51 13.57 -0.74
N ASN A 4 -0.64 14.28 -1.44
CA ASN A 4 0.76 13.90 -1.68
C ASN A 4 1.62 14.17 -0.44
N THR A 5 1.08 13.84 0.74
CA THR A 5 1.76 13.93 2.02
C THR A 5 2.54 12.65 2.19
N ARG A 6 3.88 12.77 2.06
CA ARG A 6 4.79 11.69 2.43
C ARG A 6 4.46 11.26 3.87
N PRO A 7 4.42 9.95 4.17
CA PRO A 7 4.17 9.50 5.53
C PRO A 7 5.27 10.06 6.43
N SER A 8 4.90 10.57 7.61
CA SER A 8 5.88 11.09 8.55
C SER A 8 6.72 9.94 9.11
N PHE A 9 7.96 10.24 9.52
CA PHE A 9 8.81 9.26 10.18
C PHE A 9 8.12 8.59 11.37
N TYR A 10 7.44 9.39 12.22
CA TYR A 10 6.68 8.88 13.35
C TYR A 10 5.58 7.88 12.96
N LEU A 11 4.90 8.11 11.84
CA LEU A 11 3.87 7.20 11.33
C LEU A 11 4.48 5.88 10.86
N ILE A 12 5.62 5.95 10.16
CA ILE A 12 6.36 4.77 9.70
C ILE A 12 6.89 3.97 10.88
N SER A 13 7.57 4.63 11.82
CA SER A 13 8.10 4.00 13.04
C SER A 13 6.99 3.33 13.86
N SER A 14 5.86 4.03 14.07
CA SER A 14 4.71 3.42 14.76
C SER A 14 4.17 2.20 14.02
N ALA A 15 4.17 2.20 12.69
CA ALA A 15 3.67 1.09 11.89
C ALA A 15 4.60 -0.13 11.93
N VAL A 16 5.91 0.11 11.92
CA VAL A 16 6.95 -0.91 12.12
C VAL A 16 6.82 -1.57 13.49
N ASP A 17 6.54 -0.78 14.54
CA ASP A 17 6.26 -1.29 15.89
C ASP A 17 4.93 -2.08 16.00
N GLY A 18 4.23 -2.32 14.89
CA GLY A 18 3.00 -3.11 14.83
C GLY A 18 1.73 -2.33 15.17
N ASN A 19 1.75 -1.00 15.19
CA ASN A 19 0.55 -0.21 15.44
C ASN A 19 -0.45 -0.31 14.26
N VAL A 20 -1.55 -1.02 14.50
CA VAL A 20 -2.61 -1.29 13.51
C VAL A 20 -3.15 -0.01 12.86
N ASN A 21 -3.39 1.05 13.65
CA ASN A 21 -3.90 2.32 13.13
C ASN A 21 -2.88 3.04 12.23
N ALA A 22 -1.59 2.89 12.53
CA ALA A 22 -0.52 3.46 11.71
C ALA A 22 -0.39 2.70 10.38
N ILE A 23 -0.43 1.36 10.44
CA ILE A 23 -0.43 0.48 9.25
C ILE A 23 -1.63 0.82 8.36
N GLU A 24 -2.84 0.92 8.92
CA GLU A 24 -4.05 1.25 8.15
C GLU A 24 -3.92 2.61 7.45
N LYS A 25 -3.40 3.64 8.15
CA LYS A 25 -3.15 4.96 7.54
C LYS A 25 -2.17 4.89 6.37
N ILE A 26 -1.12 4.08 6.48
CA ILE A 26 -0.17 3.85 5.38
C ILE A 26 -0.87 3.12 4.21
N LEU A 27 -1.67 2.09 4.49
CA LEU A 27 -2.41 1.38 3.45
C LEU A 27 -3.42 2.26 2.71
N VAL A 28 -4.12 3.14 3.43
CA VAL A 28 -5.04 4.13 2.84
C VAL A 28 -4.28 5.13 1.98
N LEU A 29 -3.11 5.59 2.44
CA LEU A 29 -2.26 6.51 1.68
C LEU A 29 -1.81 5.90 0.35
N TYR A 30 -1.42 4.63 0.35
CA TYR A 30 -0.98 3.92 -0.87
C TYR A 30 -2.12 3.29 -1.69
N ASP A 31 -3.37 3.28 -1.20
CA ASP A 31 -4.49 2.65 -1.91
C ASP A 31 -4.70 3.14 -3.35
N PRO A 32 -4.60 4.45 -3.67
CA PRO A 32 -4.73 4.91 -5.05
C PRO A 32 -3.62 4.37 -5.96
N TYR A 33 -2.39 4.29 -5.43
CA TYR A 33 -1.24 3.75 -6.17
C TYR A 33 -1.39 2.23 -6.38
N ILE A 34 -1.73 1.49 -5.33
CA ILE A 34 -1.98 0.04 -5.41
C ILE A 34 -3.11 -0.24 -6.40
N SER A 35 -4.22 0.52 -6.33
CA SER A 35 -5.34 0.39 -7.28
C SER A 35 -4.90 0.63 -8.71
N LYS A 36 -4.00 1.60 -8.95
CA LYS A 36 -3.44 1.89 -10.27
C LYS A 36 -2.58 0.72 -10.79
N CYS A 37 -1.75 0.12 -9.94
CA CYS A 37 -0.93 -1.05 -10.28
C CYS A 37 -1.78 -2.29 -10.60
N CYS A 38 -2.99 -2.37 -10.04
CA CYS A 38 -3.91 -3.50 -10.23
C CYS A 38 -4.86 -3.32 -11.42
N LEU A 39 -4.71 -2.29 -12.25
CA LEU A 39 -5.55 -2.12 -13.43
C LEU A 39 -5.24 -3.20 -14.47
N ARG A 40 -6.28 -3.89 -14.92
CA ARG A 40 -6.21 -4.94 -15.94
C ARG A 40 -7.35 -4.78 -16.96
N PRO A 41 -7.11 -5.14 -18.23
CA PRO A 41 -8.19 -5.25 -19.20
C PRO A 41 -9.08 -6.44 -18.83
N PHE A 42 -10.38 -6.23 -18.81
CA PHE A 42 -11.42 -7.23 -18.63
C PHE A 42 -12.29 -7.27 -19.87
N TYR A 43 -12.46 -8.46 -20.43
CA TYR A 43 -13.22 -8.70 -21.64
C TYR A 43 -14.60 -9.19 -21.28
N ASP A 44 -15.63 -8.52 -21.77
CA ASP A 44 -16.99 -9.05 -21.68
C ASP A 44 -17.22 -10.16 -22.72
N LYS A 45 -18.40 -10.79 -22.64
CA LYS A 45 -18.81 -11.87 -23.56
C LYS A 45 -18.98 -11.43 -25.03
N TYR A 46 -18.96 -10.13 -25.30
CA TYR A 46 -19.07 -9.54 -26.64
C TYR A 46 -17.73 -9.03 -27.16
N GLY A 47 -16.63 -9.19 -26.40
CA GLY A 47 -15.29 -8.75 -26.76
C GLY A 47 -14.99 -7.28 -26.43
N ASN A 48 -15.88 -6.57 -25.72
CA ASN A 48 -15.60 -5.20 -25.28
C ASN A 48 -14.61 -5.21 -24.12
N VAL A 49 -13.66 -4.28 -24.15
CA VAL A 49 -12.62 -4.13 -23.13
C VAL A 49 -13.00 -3.03 -22.14
N CYS A 50 -13.05 -3.39 -20.87
CA CYS A 50 -13.11 -2.45 -19.76
C CYS A 50 -11.81 -2.52 -18.97
N ILE A 51 -11.32 -1.38 -18.46
CA ILE A 51 -10.22 -1.37 -17.49
C ILE A 51 -10.85 -1.51 -16.11
N VAL A 52 -10.51 -2.58 -15.40
CA VAL A 52 -11.00 -2.84 -14.03
C VAL A 52 -9.82 -3.01 -13.08
N VAL A 53 -10.08 -2.82 -11.79
CA VAL A 53 -9.11 -3.12 -10.75
C VAL A 53 -9.22 -4.61 -10.41
N ASP A 54 -8.12 -5.33 -10.58
CA ASP A 54 -7.99 -6.72 -10.13
C ASP A 54 -7.94 -6.74 -8.59
N MET A 55 -9.05 -7.15 -7.98
CA MET A 55 -9.22 -7.13 -6.52
C MET A 55 -8.37 -8.21 -5.82
N GLU A 56 -8.07 -9.32 -6.49
CA GLU A 56 -7.21 -10.37 -5.94
C GLU A 56 -5.76 -9.89 -5.91
N LEU A 57 -5.28 -9.30 -7.00
CA LEU A 57 -3.96 -8.68 -7.05
C LEU A 57 -3.84 -7.53 -6.04
N LYS A 58 -4.90 -6.72 -5.90
CA LYS A 58 -4.96 -5.64 -4.90
C LYS A 58 -4.82 -6.18 -3.48
N GLY A 59 -5.48 -7.29 -3.16
CA GLY A 59 -5.35 -7.98 -1.88
C GLY A 59 -3.93 -8.47 -1.62
N ARG A 60 -3.32 -9.14 -2.61
CA ARG A 60 -1.94 -9.66 -2.50
C ARG A 60 -0.90 -8.57 -2.30
N ILE A 61 -0.99 -7.46 -3.04
CA ILE A 61 -0.07 -6.33 -2.87
C ILE A 61 -0.21 -5.69 -1.48
N ARG A 62 -1.45 -5.56 -0.97
CA ARG A 62 -1.67 -5.06 0.38
C ARG A 62 -1.07 -5.98 1.45
N GLU A 63 -1.30 -7.28 1.34
CA GLU A 63 -0.75 -8.24 2.29
C GLU A 63 0.78 -8.22 2.28
N ALA A 64 1.39 -8.20 1.08
CA ALA A 64 2.84 -8.09 0.94
C ALA A 64 3.37 -6.79 1.57
N LEU A 65 2.69 -5.66 1.36
CA LEU A 65 3.07 -4.38 1.95
C LEU A 65 3.01 -4.41 3.49
N ILE A 66 2.00 -5.04 4.08
CA ILE A 66 1.90 -5.20 5.54
C ILE A 66 3.09 -6.01 6.07
N LYS A 67 3.38 -7.16 5.44
CA LYS A 67 4.54 -7.99 5.83
C LYS A 67 5.84 -7.21 5.75
N MET A 68 6.06 -6.50 4.65
CA MET A 68 7.24 -5.66 4.48
C MET A 68 7.35 -4.55 5.53
N ILE A 69 6.24 -3.93 5.97
CA ILE A 69 6.26 -2.92 7.04
C ILE A 69 6.67 -3.55 8.37
N LEU A 70 6.13 -4.73 8.69
CA LEU A 70 6.42 -5.44 9.94
C LEU A 70 7.84 -6.01 9.98
N ASP A 71 8.40 -6.36 8.82
CA ASP A 71 9.76 -6.88 8.67
C ASP A 71 10.80 -5.76 8.51
N PHE A 72 10.40 -4.48 8.50
CA PHE A 72 11.30 -3.36 8.23
C PHE A 72 12.04 -2.90 9.49
N ASP A 73 13.36 -3.06 9.52
CA ASP A 73 14.19 -2.52 10.60
C ASP A 73 14.54 -1.05 10.36
N ILE A 74 14.19 -0.18 11.33
CA ILE A 74 14.63 1.21 11.34
C ILE A 74 15.97 1.28 12.12
N PRO A 75 17.10 1.55 11.45
CA PRO A 75 18.37 1.70 12.16
C PRO A 75 18.30 2.93 13.06
N LEU A 76 18.68 2.76 14.33
CA LEU A 76 18.95 3.89 15.21
C LEU A 76 20.28 4.50 14.78
N GLU A 77 20.26 5.71 14.21
CA GLU A 77 21.49 6.50 14.08
C GLU A 77 21.94 6.86 15.51
N THR A 78 22.90 6.13 16.04
CA THR A 78 23.66 6.58 17.20
C THR A 78 24.63 7.66 16.71
N GLU A 79 24.33 8.92 17.02
CA GLU A 79 25.33 9.99 16.93
C GLU A 79 26.53 9.59 17.81
N GLU A 80 27.67 9.28 17.18
CA GLU A 80 28.99 9.25 17.83
C GLU A 80 29.55 10.66 17.99
#